data_AF-A0AAE4RIN6-F1
#
_entry.id   AF-A0AAE4RIN6-F1
#
_cell.length_a   1.000
_cell.length_b   1.000
_cell.length_c   1.000
_cell.angle_alpha   90.00
_cell.angle_beta   90.00
_cell.angle_gamma   90.00
#
_symmetry.space_group_name_H-M   'P 1'
#
loop_
_entity.id
_entity.type
_entity.pdbx_description
1 polymer ?
#
loop_
_entity_poly.entity_id
_entity_poly.type
_entity_poly.pdbx_seq_one_letter_code
_entity_poly.pdbx_strand_id
1 'polypeptide(L)'
;MSTTQRGRPPTTETRIRRQYQDLLEEIGGGRIDYSPDELDMIETAVRLGQRIELLGKALAAESGKEKPDPAVLVRVSAEMRASEKEAAMTAGRVRRGLEKTMAVADKPLTAVRVAGHNGGRR
;
A
#
# COMPACT_ATOMS: atom_id res chain seq x y z
N MET A 1 4.41 20.22 35.92
CA MET A 1 5.54 19.93 35.01
C MET A 1 5.18 18.69 34.21
N SER A 2 4.79 18.85 32.95
CA SER A 2 4.44 17.71 32.08
C SER A 2 5.70 17.20 31.40
N THR A 3 6.13 16.00 31.75
CA THR A 3 7.21 15.28 31.10
C THR A 3 6.69 14.71 29.78
N THR A 4 6.83 15.49 28.70
CA THR A 4 6.58 14.96 27.35
C THR A 4 7.64 13.90 27.05
N GLN A 5 7.29 12.63 27.26
CA GLN A 5 8.06 11.49 26.77
C GLN A 5 8.24 11.69 25.26
N ARG A 6 9.47 11.96 24.81
CA ARG A 6 9.82 11.88 23.39
C ARG A 6 9.82 10.41 23.01
N GLY A 7 8.64 9.90 22.69
CA GLY A 7 8.44 8.55 22.18
C GLY A 7 9.28 8.36 20.91
N ARG A 8 9.89 7.18 20.78
CA ARG A 8 10.58 6.75 19.57
C ARG A 8 9.68 7.04 18.35
N PRO A 9 10.20 7.61 17.25
CA PRO A 9 9.40 7.86 16.08
C PRO A 9 8.72 6.56 15.63
N PRO A 10 7.44 6.61 15.21
CA PRO A 10 6.69 5.42 14.83
C PRO A 10 7.42 4.70 13.70
N THR A 11 7.39 3.36 13.73
CA THR A 11 7.97 2.54 12.67
C THR A 11 7.33 2.89 11.32
N THR A 12 8.04 2.65 10.22
CA THR A 12 7.52 2.89 8.86
C THR A 12 6.17 2.21 8.65
N GLU A 13 6.03 0.98 9.13
CA GLU A 13 4.79 0.22 9.05
C GLU A 13 3.66 0.94 9.78
N THR A 14 3.90 1.34 11.03
CA THR A 14 2.91 2.08 11.83
C THR A 14 2.48 3.37 11.15
N ARG A 15 3.43 4.08 10.52
CA ARG A 15 3.15 5.34 9.81
C ARG A 15 2.28 5.13 8.59
N ILE A 16 2.61 4.15 7.75
CA ILE A 16 1.89 3.87 6.50
C ILE A 16 0.49 3.37 6.79
N ARG A 17 0.34 2.43 7.74
CA ARG A 17 -0.98 1.95 8.17
C ARG A 17 -1.86 3.07 8.68
N ARG A 18 -1.28 3.99 9.48
CA ARG A 18 -2.00 5.15 10.00
C ARG A 18 -2.43 6.12 8.89
N GLN A 19 -1.54 6.47 7.96
CA GLN A 19 -1.88 7.34 6.83
C GLN A 19 -3.00 6.75 5.97
N TYR A 20 -3.00 5.44 5.77
CA TYR A 20 -4.07 4.77 5.03
C TYR A 20 -5.39 4.79 5.81
N GLN A 21 -5.34 4.58 7.12
CA GLN A 21 -6.50 4.70 7.99
C GLN A 21 -7.08 6.11 7.99
N ASP A 22 -6.23 7.15 8.09
CA ASP A 22 -6.66 8.56 8.05
C ASP A 22 -7.37 8.88 6.72
N LEU A 23 -6.85 8.37 5.59
CA LEU A 23 -7.42 8.56 4.25
C LEU A 23 -8.76 7.85 4.09
N LEU A 24 -8.96 6.72 4.74
CA LEU A 24 -10.22 5.97 4.75
C LEU A 24 -11.27 6.60 5.68
N GLU A 25 -10.83 7.16 6.81
CA GLU A 25 -11.69 7.96 7.70
C GLU A 25 -12.22 9.21 6.97
N GLU A 26 -11.40 9.84 6.13
CA GLU A 26 -11.79 10.97 5.27
C GLU A 26 -12.86 10.60 4.23
N ILE A 27 -12.88 9.35 3.74
CA ILE A 27 -13.80 8.89 2.68
C ILE A 27 -15.17 8.44 3.21
N GLY A 28 -15.37 8.37 4.55
CA GLY A 28 -16.72 8.18 5.11
C GLY A 28 -16.88 7.11 6.19
N GLY A 29 -15.83 6.82 6.96
CA GLY A 29 -15.93 6.29 8.33
C GLY A 29 -16.76 5.01 8.52
N GLY A 30 -16.09 3.86 8.48
CA GLY A 30 -16.64 2.59 8.96
C GLY A 30 -15.53 1.65 9.39
N ARG A 31 -15.83 0.64 10.22
CA ARG A 31 -14.92 -0.50 10.42
C ARG A 31 -14.78 -1.23 9.09
N ILE A 32 -13.69 -0.97 8.38
CA ILE A 32 -13.40 -1.58 7.09
C ILE A 32 -12.74 -2.93 7.37
N ASP A 33 -13.47 -4.01 7.14
CA ASP A 33 -12.86 -5.32 6.91
C ASP A 33 -12.16 -5.24 5.56
N TYR A 34 -10.82 -5.15 5.59
CA TYR A 34 -10.03 -5.05 4.37
C TYR A 34 -10.28 -6.26 3.48
N SER A 35 -10.54 -6.02 2.21
CA SER A 35 -10.48 -7.08 1.21
C SER A 35 -9.04 -7.62 1.11
N PRO A 36 -8.85 -8.87 0.68
CA PRO A 36 -7.51 -9.44 0.48
C PRO A 36 -6.62 -8.57 -0.43
N ASP A 37 -7.20 -7.96 -1.46
CA ASP A 37 -6.47 -7.08 -2.38
C ASP A 37 -5.97 -5.80 -1.69
N GLU A 38 -6.77 -5.22 -0.78
CA GLU A 38 -6.38 -4.04 -0.01
C GLU A 38 -5.29 -4.37 1.02
N LEU A 39 -5.35 -5.54 1.66
CA LEU A 39 -4.29 -6.01 2.55
C LEU A 39 -2.97 -6.19 1.80
N ASP A 40 -3.01 -6.78 0.60
CA ASP A 40 -1.84 -6.94 -0.27
C ASP A 40 -1.25 -5.58 -0.69
N MET A 41 -2.11 -4.59 -0.95
CA MET A 41 -1.67 -3.23 -1.27
C MET A 41 -1.00 -2.56 -0.06
N ILE A 42 -1.58 -2.69 1.14
CA ILE A 42 -1.01 -2.15 2.38
C ILE A 42 0.34 -2.81 2.66
N GLU A 43 0.44 -4.14 2.53
CA GLU A 43 1.70 -4.85 2.74
C GLU A 43 2.76 -4.43 1.72
N THR A 44 2.38 -4.26 0.46
CA THR A 44 3.27 -3.73 -0.59
C THR A 44 3.76 -2.33 -0.24
N ALA A 45 2.87 -1.44 0.22
CA ALA A 45 3.23 -0.09 0.64
C ALA A 45 4.20 -0.10 1.82
N VAL A 46 4.00 -0.97 2.82
CA VAL A 46 4.91 -1.13 3.97
C VAL A 46 6.30 -1.55 3.52
N ARG A 47 6.40 -2.57 2.64
CA ARG A 47 7.69 -3.03 2.10
C ARG A 47 8.41 -1.93 1.33
N LEU A 48 7.70 -1.20 0.48
CA LEU A 48 8.25 -0.05 -0.25
C LEU A 48 8.76 1.03 0.70
N GLY A 49 7.98 1.38 1.73
CA GLY A 49 8.39 2.38 2.71
C GLY A 49 9.67 2.01 3.47
N GLN A 50 9.78 0.75 3.91
CA GLN A 50 10.97 0.26 4.62
C GLN A 50 12.21 0.33 3.72
N ARG A 51 12.05 -0.02 2.44
CA ARG A 51 13.11 0.05 1.42
C ARG A 51 13.55 1.49 1.17
N ILE A 52 12.61 2.43 1.05
CA ILE A 52 12.90 3.87 0.92
C ILE A 52 13.69 4.38 2.12
N GLU A 53 13.33 3.99 3.34
CA GLU A 53 14.10 4.39 4.53
C GLU A 53 15.53 3.85 4.53
N LEU A 54 15.73 2.60 4.10
CA LEU A 54 17.06 2.01 3.97
C LEU A 54 17.91 2.74 2.93
N LEU A 55 17.33 3.04 1.77
CA LEU A 55 17.99 3.80 0.72
C LEU A 55 18.31 5.22 1.18
N GLY A 56 17.40 5.87 1.91
CA GLY A 56 17.62 7.20 2.48
C GLY A 56 18.78 7.22 3.47
N LYS A 57 18.92 6.20 4.32
CA LYS A 57 20.08 6.06 5.23
C LYS A 57 21.38 5.83 4.47
N ALA A 58 21.35 5.00 3.42
CA ALA A 58 22.52 4.75 2.59
C ALA A 58 22.98 6.03 1.87
N LEU A 59 22.06 6.77 1.28
CA LEU A 59 22.35 8.05 0.63
C LEU A 59 22.87 9.09 1.61
N ALA A 60 22.29 9.18 2.82
CA ALA A 60 22.78 10.10 3.85
C ALA A 60 24.21 9.76 4.30
N ALA A 61 24.53 8.46 4.42
CA ALA A 61 25.88 7.99 4.75
C ALA A 61 26.91 8.28 3.65
N GLU A 62 26.47 8.39 2.39
CA GLU A 62 27.31 8.76 1.25
C GLU A 62 27.36 10.28 0.99
N SER A 63 26.43 11.05 1.54
CA SER A 63 26.35 12.49 1.30
C SER A 63 27.61 13.20 1.82
N GLY A 64 28.16 14.10 0.99
CA GLY A 64 29.35 14.88 1.33
C GLY A 64 30.69 14.16 1.14
N LYS A 65 30.70 12.88 0.73
CA LYS A 65 31.93 12.23 0.28
C LYS A 65 32.30 12.70 -1.13
N GLU A 66 33.57 13.05 -1.34
CA GLU A 66 34.09 13.43 -2.67
C GLU A 66 33.94 12.28 -3.69
N LYS A 67 34.03 11.03 -3.20
CA LYS A 67 33.76 9.82 -3.96
C LYS A 67 32.87 8.88 -3.13
N PRO A 68 31.60 8.67 -3.52
CA PRO A 68 30.74 7.72 -2.85
C PRO A 68 31.29 6.29 -2.97
N ASP A 69 31.01 5.44 -1.98
CA ASP A 69 31.33 4.02 -2.03
C ASP A 69 30.60 3.36 -3.21
N PRO A 70 31.33 2.83 -4.21
CA PRO A 70 30.72 2.22 -5.39
C PRO A 70 29.83 1.03 -5.05
N ALA A 71 30.08 0.29 -3.96
CA ALA A 71 29.23 -0.81 -3.53
C ALA A 71 27.85 -0.32 -3.09
N VAL A 72 27.79 0.84 -2.41
CA VAL A 72 26.54 1.48 -2.00
C VAL A 72 25.76 1.95 -3.22
N LEU A 73 26.43 2.59 -4.19
CA LEU A 73 25.79 3.05 -5.44
C LEU A 73 25.19 1.90 -6.26
N VAL A 74 25.93 0.79 -6.39
CA VAL A 74 25.45 -0.42 -7.10
C VAL A 74 24.21 -0.99 -6.41
N ARG A 75 24.24 -1.09 -5.08
CA ARG A 75 23.09 -1.58 -4.30
C ARG A 75 21.87 -0.67 -4.46
N VAL A 76 22.02 0.64 -4.28
CA VAL A 76 20.94 1.61 -4.47
C VAL A 76 20.33 1.50 -5.87
N SER A 77 21.18 1.41 -6.90
CA SER A 77 20.73 1.27 -8.29
C SER A 77 19.96 -0.02 -8.54
N ALA A 78 20.38 -1.14 -7.96
CA ALA A 78 19.69 -2.42 -8.08
C ALA A 78 18.31 -2.39 -7.39
N GLU A 79 18.24 -1.81 -6.20
CA GLU A 79 17.01 -1.67 -5.41
C GLU A 79 15.98 -0.74 -6.09
N MET A 80 16.45 0.32 -6.76
CA MET A 80 15.59 1.19 -7.57
C MET A 80 14.98 0.45 -8.76
N ARG A 81 15.78 -0.28 -9.56
CA ARG A 81 15.27 -1.07 -10.69
C ARG A 81 14.25 -2.13 -10.28
N ALA A 82 14.49 -2.77 -9.13
CA ALA A 82 13.53 -3.73 -8.58
C ALA A 82 12.20 -3.05 -8.20
N SER A 83 12.27 -1.87 -7.59
CA SER A 83 11.08 -1.08 -7.24
C SER A 83 10.28 -0.63 -8.48
N GLU A 84 10.96 -0.21 -9.55
CA GLU A 84 10.31 0.14 -10.83
C GLU A 84 9.56 -1.05 -11.43
N LYS A 85 10.15 -2.25 -11.39
CA LYS A 85 9.52 -3.48 -11.87
C LYS A 85 8.28 -3.84 -11.06
N GLU A 86 8.35 -3.72 -9.74
CA GLU A 86 7.21 -3.95 -8.84
C GLU A 86 6.08 -2.95 -9.12
N ALA A 87 6.40 -1.66 -9.25
CA ALA A 87 5.42 -0.62 -9.58
C ALA A 87 4.72 -0.88 -10.92
N ALA A 88 5.45 -1.28 -11.96
CA ALA A 88 4.89 -1.64 -13.26
C ALA A 88 3.92 -2.85 -13.18
N MET A 89 4.27 -3.86 -12.38
CA MET A 89 3.41 -5.03 -12.17
C MET A 89 2.13 -4.67 -11.42
N THR A 90 2.22 -3.84 -10.38
CA THR A 90 1.05 -3.36 -9.62
C THR A 90 0.15 -2.50 -10.48
N ALA A 91 0.69 -1.55 -11.24
CA ALA A 91 -0.08 -0.73 -12.19
C ALA A 91 -0.82 -1.60 -13.22
N GLY A 92 -0.15 -2.65 -13.74
CA GLY A 92 -0.78 -3.62 -14.64
C GLY A 92 -1.91 -4.43 -14.00
N ARG A 93 -1.79 -4.79 -12.70
CA ARG A 93 -2.88 -5.45 -11.96
C ARG A 93 -4.06 -4.52 -11.75
N VAL A 94 -3.82 -3.28 -11.30
CA VAL A 94 -4.86 -2.26 -11.10
C VAL A 94 -5.62 -2.00 -12.39
N ARG A 95 -4.91 -1.79 -13.50
CA ARG A 95 -5.52 -1.60 -14.82
C ARG A 95 -6.42 -2.77 -15.22
N ARG A 96 -5.94 -4.01 -15.07
CA ARG A 96 -6.75 -5.21 -15.35
C ARG A 96 -7.97 -5.33 -14.43
N GLY A 97 -7.84 -4.93 -13.17
CA GLY A 97 -8.96 -4.85 -12.22
C GLY A 97 -10.02 -3.88 -12.71
N LEU A 98 -9.62 -2.66 -13.09
CA LEU A 98 -10.51 -1.64 -13.63
C LEU A 98 -11.20 -2.10 -14.93
N GLU A 99 -10.45 -2.68 -15.87
CA GLU A 99 -10.98 -3.23 -17.13
C GLU A 99 -12.04 -4.31 -16.87
N LYS A 100 -11.82 -5.20 -15.89
CA LYS A 100 -12.80 -6.21 -15.47
C LYS A 100 -14.05 -5.57 -14.85
N THR A 101 -13.89 -4.58 -13.97
CA THR A 101 -15.01 -3.88 -13.34
C THR A 101 -15.86 -3.15 -14.37
N MET A 102 -15.25 -2.49 -15.35
CA MET A 102 -15.95 -1.85 -16.47
C MET A 102 -16.69 -2.87 -17.35
N ALA A 103 -16.06 -4.01 -17.67
CA ALA A 103 -16.71 -5.08 -18.43
C ALA A 103 -17.89 -5.73 -17.69
N VAL A 104 -17.94 -5.63 -16.37
CA VAL A 104 -19.09 -6.04 -15.55
C VAL A 104 -20.16 -4.94 -15.51
N ALA A 105 -19.76 -3.67 -15.44
CA ALA A 105 -20.70 -2.54 -15.45
C ALA A 105 -21.44 -2.39 -16.81
N ASP A 106 -20.80 -2.77 -17.92
CA ASP A 106 -21.41 -2.80 -19.26
C ASP A 106 -22.36 -3.98 -19.48
N LYS A 107 -22.44 -4.94 -18.54
CA LYS A 107 -23.49 -5.94 -18.58
C LYS A 107 -24.77 -5.30 -18.05
N PRO A 108 -25.86 -5.24 -18.84
CA PRO A 108 -27.13 -4.77 -18.32
C PRO A 108 -27.45 -5.58 -17.07
N LEU A 109 -27.76 -4.88 -15.97
CA LEU A 109 -28.21 -5.44 -14.70
C LEU A 109 -29.30 -6.47 -15.00
N THR A 110 -28.92 -7.73 -15.12
CA THR A 110 -29.86 -8.84 -15.14
C THR A 110 -30.38 -8.86 -13.73
N ALA A 111 -31.57 -8.26 -13.56
CA ALA A 111 -32.27 -8.14 -12.31
C ALA A 111 -32.03 -9.43 -11.52
N VAL A 112 -31.37 -9.30 -10.36
CA VAL A 112 -31.25 -10.38 -9.40
C VAL A 112 -32.67 -10.74 -9.01
N ARG A 113 -33.25 -11.71 -9.71
CA ARG A 113 -34.43 -12.43 -9.28
C ARG A 113 -33.96 -13.18 -8.04
N VAL A 114 -34.20 -12.60 -6.88
CA VAL A 114 -34.19 -13.31 -5.60
C VAL A 114 -35.36 -14.30 -5.67
N ALA A 115 -35.13 -15.44 -6.30
CA ALA A 115 -35.97 -16.62 -6.18
C ALA A 115 -35.58 -17.28 -4.84
N GLY A 116 -36.58 -17.44 -3.98
CA GLY A 116 -36.42 -17.59 -2.54
C GLY A 116 -35.75 -18.87 -2.05
N HIS A 117 -35.37 -18.83 -0.77
CA HIS A 117 -35.50 -20.01 0.07
C HIS A 117 -35.82 -19.65 1.53
N ASN A 118 -37.09 -19.90 1.85
CA ASN A 118 -37.65 -20.40 3.10
C ASN A 118 -36.81 -20.36 4.37
N GLY A 119 -37.30 -19.61 5.36
CA GLY A 119 -36.96 -19.81 6.76
C GLY A 119 -37.87 -18.98 7.66
N GLY A 120 -38.99 -19.53 8.13
CA GLY A 120 -39.80 -18.84 9.14
C GLY A 120 -41.14 -19.47 9.46
N ARG A 121 -41.12 -20.49 10.34
CA ARG A 121 -42.17 -20.86 11.32
C ARG A 121 -43.53 -20.14 11.19
N ARG A 122 -44.56 -20.87 10.78
CA ARG A 122 -45.72 -21.28 11.58
C ARG A 122 -46.57 -22.28 10.81
#